data_AF-A0A0Q3T484-F1
#
_entry.id   AF-A0A0Q3T484-F1
#
_cell.length_a   1.000
_cell.length_b   1.000
_cell.length_c   1.000
_cell.angle_alpha   90.00
_cell.angle_beta   90.00
_cell.angle_gamma   90.00
#
_symmetry.space_group_name_H-M   'P 1'
#
loop_
_entity.id
_entity.type
_entity.pdbx_description
1 polymer ?
#
loop_
_entity_poly.entity_id
_entity_poly.type
_entity_poly.pdbx_seq_one_letter_code
_entity_poly.pdbx_strand_id
1 'polypeptide(L)'
;MKTENWAIVASVLAGISLVGFFAAPSLLRGPPRDQETLCAKTGPVGHTLILVDKSDPWSEVQAGRLKKLVKQIGDELPAERMLSIYVFNDVFEPGFPALISLCNPGKTASELIGNPRREYVKWVEKFGRPLDEALTVLTQPAKGNQSPIVEAIGDVVSRRENRVPSGDRSLVLVSDMLQNSGQFTVFGNGAGARDPERLRRLLDKVWQDSGAKSWVLSVHQVQGVYEPARLEQAATLWKQALQKLNITASWDRL
;
A
#
# COMPACT_ATOMS: atom_id res chain seq x y z
N MET A 1 -58.31 -33.82 -8.05
CA MET A 1 -58.13 -32.85 -6.93
C MET A 1 -56.81 -33.00 -6.16
N LYS A 2 -56.47 -34.14 -5.51
CA LYS A 2 -55.16 -34.23 -4.79
C LYS A 2 -53.95 -34.25 -5.73
N THR A 3 -54.01 -34.99 -6.83
CA THR A 3 -52.90 -35.18 -7.78
C THR A 3 -52.54 -33.93 -8.59
N GLU A 4 -53.52 -33.08 -8.93
CA GLU A 4 -53.29 -31.82 -9.66
C GLU A 4 -52.49 -30.81 -8.83
N ASN A 5 -52.73 -30.73 -7.52
CA ASN A 5 -51.97 -29.85 -6.64
C ASN A 5 -50.50 -30.27 -6.53
N TRP A 6 -50.20 -31.57 -6.54
CA TRP A 6 -48.81 -32.06 -6.53
C TRP A 6 -48.07 -31.75 -7.83
N ALA A 7 -48.76 -31.84 -8.98
CA ALA A 7 -48.16 -31.52 -10.27
C ALA A 7 -47.81 -30.02 -10.39
N ILE A 8 -48.67 -29.13 -9.90
CA ILE A 8 -48.42 -27.68 -9.88
C ILE A 8 -47.24 -27.36 -8.95
N VAL A 9 -47.23 -27.93 -7.74
CA VAL A 9 -46.14 -27.72 -6.78
C VAL A 9 -44.80 -28.23 -7.34
N ALA A 10 -44.78 -29.41 -7.96
CA ALA A 10 -43.58 -29.95 -8.59
C ALA A 10 -43.06 -29.07 -9.74
N SER A 11 -43.98 -28.53 -10.56
CA SER A 11 -43.63 -27.65 -11.68
C SER A 11 -43.06 -26.31 -11.21
N VAL A 12 -43.64 -25.73 -10.16
CA VAL A 12 -43.14 -24.48 -9.55
C VAL A 12 -41.77 -24.70 -8.92
N LEU A 13 -41.58 -25.79 -8.17
CA LEU A 13 -40.28 -26.12 -7.58
C LEU A 13 -39.22 -26.34 -8.66
N ALA A 14 -39.54 -27.09 -9.72
CA ALA A 14 -38.64 -27.28 -10.85
C ALA A 14 -38.26 -25.94 -11.52
N GLY A 15 -39.23 -25.03 -11.71
CA GLY A 15 -38.98 -23.69 -12.22
C GLY A 15 -38.04 -22.87 -11.34
N ILE A 16 -38.25 -22.88 -10.01
CA ILE A 16 -37.38 -22.17 -9.05
C ILE A 16 -35.97 -22.77 -9.03
N SER A 17 -35.85 -24.10 -9.05
CA SER A 17 -34.56 -24.79 -9.12
C SER A 17 -33.81 -24.46 -10.40
N LEU A 18 -34.50 -24.38 -11.54
CA LEU A 18 -33.89 -24.04 -12.82
C LEU A 18 -33.40 -22.59 -12.83
N VAL A 19 -34.24 -21.65 -12.38
CA VAL A 19 -33.85 -20.22 -12.25
C VAL A 19 -32.68 -20.07 -11.28
N GLY A 20 -32.72 -20.76 -10.13
CA GLY A 20 -31.62 -20.78 -9.17
C GLY A 20 -30.33 -21.32 -9.78
N PHE A 21 -30.39 -22.42 -10.54
CA PHE A 21 -29.23 -23.02 -11.20
C PHE A 21 -28.60 -22.09 -12.25
N PHE A 22 -29.40 -21.39 -13.05
CA PHE A 22 -28.90 -20.46 -14.07
C PHE A 22 -28.48 -19.10 -13.52
N ALA A 23 -29.13 -18.61 -12.45
CA ALA A 23 -28.79 -17.34 -11.81
C ALA A 23 -27.63 -17.45 -10.80
N ALA A 24 -27.38 -18.63 -10.24
CA ALA A 24 -26.33 -18.85 -9.24
C ALA A 24 -24.93 -18.47 -9.75
N PRO A 25 -24.46 -18.84 -10.96
CA PRO A 25 -23.14 -18.45 -11.45
C PRO A 25 -22.96 -16.93 -11.56
N SER A 26 -24.02 -16.18 -11.89
CA SER A 26 -23.97 -14.71 -11.94
C SER A 26 -23.99 -14.06 -10.55
N LEU A 27 -24.72 -14.62 -9.58
CA LEU A 27 -24.70 -14.14 -8.19
C LEU A 27 -23.40 -14.49 -7.47
N LEU A 28 -22.75 -15.57 -7.88
CA LEU A 28 -21.52 -16.09 -7.27
C LEU A 28 -20.24 -15.53 -7.93
N ARG A 29 -20.36 -14.90 -9.11
CA ARG A 29 -19.28 -14.11 -9.71
C ARG A 29 -19.16 -12.80 -8.94
N GLY A 30 -17.96 -12.53 -8.43
CA GLY A 30 -17.64 -11.26 -7.78
C GLY A 30 -17.92 -10.04 -8.68
N PRO A 31 -17.98 -8.84 -8.10
CA PRO A 31 -18.28 -7.61 -8.84
C PRO A 31 -17.36 -7.45 -10.05
N PRO A 32 -17.84 -6.82 -11.14
CA PRO A 32 -17.03 -6.54 -12.31
C PRO A 32 -15.81 -5.71 -11.89
N ARG A 33 -14.66 -6.00 -12.51
CA ARG A 33 -13.39 -5.34 -12.21
C ARG A 33 -12.94 -4.47 -13.37
N ASP A 34 -12.26 -3.40 -13.04
CA ASP A 34 -11.48 -2.62 -13.99
C ASP A 34 -10.28 -3.43 -14.49
N GLN A 35 -9.96 -3.33 -15.78
CA GLN A 35 -8.94 -4.19 -16.40
C GLN A 35 -7.51 -3.71 -16.15
N GLU A 36 -7.33 -2.42 -15.85
CA GLU A 36 -6.03 -1.81 -15.64
C GLU A 36 -5.64 -1.87 -14.16
N THR A 37 -6.54 -1.45 -13.28
CA THR A 37 -6.30 -1.40 -11.82
C THR A 37 -6.63 -2.71 -11.11
N LEU A 38 -7.35 -3.63 -11.78
CA LEU A 38 -7.90 -4.86 -11.20
C LEU A 38 -8.90 -4.65 -10.05
N CYS A 39 -9.26 -3.40 -9.75
CA CYS A 39 -10.17 -3.11 -8.66
C CYS A 39 -11.62 -3.40 -9.05
N ALA A 40 -12.39 -3.95 -8.13
CA ALA A 40 -13.84 -4.06 -8.28
C ALA A 40 -14.45 -2.68 -8.54
N LYS A 41 -15.52 -2.61 -9.34
CA LYS A 41 -16.27 -1.37 -9.58
C LYS A 41 -16.90 -0.78 -8.32
N THR A 42 -17.05 -1.59 -7.27
CA THR A 42 -17.47 -1.17 -5.92
C THR A 42 -16.34 -0.48 -5.13
N GLY A 43 -15.10 -0.53 -5.63
CA GLY A 43 -13.90 -0.03 -4.97
C GLY A 43 -13.17 -1.09 -4.13
N PRO A 44 -11.92 -0.81 -3.74
CA PRO A 44 -11.10 -1.69 -2.89
C PRO A 44 -11.60 -1.76 -1.44
N VAL A 45 -11.31 -2.87 -0.76
CA VAL A 45 -11.67 -3.14 0.66
C VAL A 45 -10.56 -2.79 1.65
N GLY A 46 -9.75 -1.79 1.32
CA GLY A 46 -8.61 -1.34 2.11
C GLY A 46 -7.41 -1.00 1.23
N HIS A 47 -6.35 -0.48 1.83
CA HIS A 47 -5.17 -0.02 1.08
C HIS A 47 -3.88 -0.27 1.84
N THR A 48 -2.92 -0.94 1.21
CA THR A 48 -1.51 -0.91 1.61
C THR A 48 -0.73 -0.03 0.64
N LEU A 49 -0.22 1.11 1.10
CA LEU A 49 0.65 2.00 0.33
C LEU A 49 2.08 1.82 0.80
N ILE A 50 2.99 1.53 -0.12
CA ILE A 50 4.43 1.48 0.16
C ILE A 50 5.06 2.77 -0.39
N LEU A 51 5.68 3.56 0.47
CA LEU A 51 6.41 4.76 0.09
C LEU A 51 7.90 4.50 0.30
N VAL A 52 8.69 4.58 -0.77
CA VAL A 52 10.13 4.31 -0.75
C VAL A 52 10.90 5.59 -1.01
N ASP A 53 11.71 5.97 -0.04
CA ASP A 53 12.68 7.04 -0.14
C ASP A 53 13.98 6.52 -0.78
N LYS A 54 14.34 7.09 -1.93
CA LYS A 54 15.55 6.75 -2.69
C LYS A 54 16.47 7.96 -2.85
N SER A 55 16.54 8.84 -1.84
CA SER A 55 17.53 9.92 -1.79
C SER A 55 18.97 9.41 -1.85
N ASP A 56 19.22 8.25 -1.25
CA ASP A 56 20.55 7.66 -1.14
C ASP A 56 20.72 6.40 -1.98
N PRO A 57 21.93 6.13 -2.50
CA PRO A 57 22.22 4.91 -3.22
C PRO A 57 22.15 3.71 -2.27
N TRP A 58 21.46 2.66 -2.70
CA TRP A 58 21.31 1.43 -1.92
C TRP A 58 22.30 0.36 -2.36
N SER A 59 22.78 -0.43 -1.39
CA SER A 59 23.56 -1.64 -1.65
C SER A 59 22.67 -2.77 -2.21
N GLU A 60 23.28 -3.74 -2.88
CA GLU A 60 22.57 -4.95 -3.36
C GLU A 60 21.85 -5.69 -2.23
N VAL A 61 22.44 -5.69 -1.01
CA VAL A 61 21.85 -6.30 0.17
C VAL A 61 20.56 -5.58 0.55
N GLN A 62 20.57 -4.25 0.63
CA GLN A 62 19.37 -3.44 0.94
C GLN A 62 18.28 -3.61 -0.12
N ALA A 63 18.67 -3.55 -1.40
CA ALA A 63 17.77 -3.80 -2.52
C ALA A 63 17.13 -5.19 -2.43
N GLY A 64 17.91 -6.22 -2.08
CA GLY A 64 17.41 -7.59 -1.86
C GLY A 64 16.43 -7.69 -0.68
N ARG A 65 16.67 -6.96 0.41
CA ARG A 65 15.76 -6.91 1.57
C ARG A 65 14.45 -6.17 1.26
N LEU A 66 14.50 -5.05 0.53
CA LEU A 66 13.30 -4.38 0.05
C LEU A 66 12.51 -5.30 -0.87
N LYS A 67 13.18 -5.98 -1.80
CA LYS A 67 12.53 -6.91 -2.71
C LYS A 67 11.78 -8.00 -1.94
N LYS A 68 12.40 -8.56 -0.90
CA LYS A 68 11.78 -9.56 -0.03
C LYS A 68 10.57 -8.99 0.72
N LEU A 69 10.70 -7.80 1.32
CA LEU A 69 9.61 -7.12 2.04
C LEU A 69 8.40 -6.87 1.14
N VAL A 70 8.60 -6.21 0.00
CA VAL A 70 7.51 -5.87 -0.93
C VAL A 70 6.86 -7.13 -1.51
N LYS A 71 7.65 -8.17 -1.81
CA LYS A 71 7.12 -9.45 -2.26
C LYS A 71 6.26 -10.12 -1.19
N GLN A 72 6.73 -10.14 0.06
CA GLN A 72 5.96 -10.66 1.18
C GLN A 72 4.64 -9.91 1.35
N ILE A 73 4.66 -8.57 1.32
CA ILE A 73 3.45 -7.74 1.39
C ILE A 73 2.48 -8.08 0.25
N GLY A 74 2.96 -8.20 -0.99
CA GLY A 74 2.13 -8.54 -2.14
C GLY A 74 1.58 -9.97 -2.06
N ASP A 75 2.34 -10.91 -1.51
CA ASP A 75 1.94 -12.31 -1.37
C ASP A 75 0.90 -12.52 -0.27
N GLU A 76 0.99 -11.77 0.82
CA GLU A 76 0.09 -11.81 1.98
C GLU A 76 -1.09 -10.84 1.83
N LEU A 77 -1.12 -10.00 0.78
CA LEU A 77 -2.17 -9.00 0.58
C LEU A 77 -3.54 -9.69 0.48
N PRO A 78 -4.55 -9.27 1.27
CA PRO A 78 -5.91 -9.80 1.14
C PRO A 78 -6.50 -9.57 -0.25
N ALA A 79 -7.43 -10.43 -0.68
CA ALA A 79 -8.17 -10.22 -1.91
C ALA A 79 -8.99 -8.91 -1.85
N GLU A 80 -9.18 -8.26 -2.99
CA GLU A 80 -9.84 -6.94 -3.15
C GLU A 80 -9.14 -5.76 -2.47
N ARG A 81 -8.02 -5.98 -1.77
CA ARG A 81 -7.22 -4.90 -1.20
C ARG A 81 -6.33 -4.28 -2.27
N MET A 82 -6.20 -2.95 -2.22
CA MET A 82 -5.29 -2.21 -3.09
C MET A 82 -3.86 -2.21 -2.54
N LEU A 83 -2.89 -2.40 -3.43
CA LEU A 83 -1.47 -2.16 -3.20
C LEU A 83 -1.00 -1.05 -4.13
N SER A 84 -0.41 0.00 -3.57
CA SER A 84 0.30 1.00 -4.35
C SER A 84 1.74 1.15 -3.89
N ILE A 85 2.64 1.47 -4.82
CA ILE A 85 4.04 1.73 -4.54
C ILE A 85 4.43 3.08 -5.13
N TYR A 86 4.95 3.95 -4.28
CA TYR A 86 5.42 5.29 -4.60
C TYR A 86 6.90 5.40 -4.29
N VAL A 87 7.63 6.11 -5.14
CA VAL A 87 9.07 6.31 -5.02
C VAL A 87 9.42 7.76 -5.30
N PHE A 88 10.26 8.35 -4.44
CA PHE A 88 10.83 9.68 -4.64
C PHE A 88 12.34 9.64 -4.41
N ASN A 89 13.11 10.53 -5.05
CA ASN A 89 14.56 10.49 -5.02
C ASN A 89 15.27 11.85 -4.94
N ASP A 90 14.85 12.90 -5.66
CA ASP A 90 15.63 14.15 -5.77
C ASP A 90 14.85 15.39 -5.39
N VAL A 91 13.97 15.86 -6.27
CA VAL A 91 13.07 16.98 -6.01
C VAL A 91 11.69 16.39 -5.87
N PHE A 92 11.05 16.62 -4.72
CA PHE A 92 9.67 16.26 -4.57
C PHE A 92 8.81 17.21 -5.41
N GLU A 93 8.38 16.70 -6.55
CA GLU A 93 7.29 17.26 -7.34
C GLU A 93 5.98 16.58 -6.89
N PRO A 94 5.07 17.32 -6.24
CA PRO A 94 3.76 16.79 -5.87
C PRO A 94 3.07 16.14 -7.08
N GLY A 95 2.40 15.01 -6.86
CA GLY A 95 1.72 14.28 -7.95
C GLY A 95 2.60 13.33 -8.78
N PHE A 96 3.84 13.04 -8.36
CA PHE A 96 4.66 12.01 -9.00
C PHE A 96 3.92 10.65 -9.09
N PRO A 97 3.98 9.91 -10.22
CA PRO A 97 3.14 8.74 -10.44
C PRO A 97 3.50 7.56 -9.52
N ALA A 98 2.53 6.70 -9.25
CA ALA A 98 2.81 5.39 -8.64
C ALA A 98 3.60 4.51 -9.62
N LEU A 99 4.53 3.71 -9.12
CA LEU A 99 5.14 2.63 -9.90
C LEU A 99 4.12 1.55 -10.25
N ILE A 100 3.23 1.27 -9.30
CA ILE A 100 2.14 0.31 -9.43
C ILE A 100 1.01 0.74 -8.49
N SER A 101 -0.23 0.53 -8.92
CA SER A 101 -1.42 0.71 -8.10
C SER A 101 -2.47 -0.29 -8.56
N LEU A 102 -2.56 -1.44 -7.89
CA LEU A 102 -3.41 -2.56 -8.29
C LEU A 102 -4.16 -3.14 -7.11
N CYS A 103 -5.38 -3.61 -7.34
CA CYS A 103 -6.09 -4.47 -6.40
C CYS A 103 -5.69 -5.94 -6.57
N ASN A 104 -5.55 -6.66 -5.46
CA ASN A 104 -5.30 -8.10 -5.52
C ASN A 104 -6.59 -8.84 -5.97
N PRO A 105 -6.57 -9.55 -7.12
CA PRO A 105 -7.76 -10.26 -7.62
C PRO A 105 -8.10 -11.54 -6.83
N GLY A 106 -7.26 -11.94 -5.88
CA GLY A 106 -7.35 -13.20 -5.13
C GLY A 106 -6.56 -14.33 -5.78
N LYS A 107 -6.04 -15.27 -4.97
CA LYS A 107 -5.26 -16.45 -5.41
C LYS A 107 -6.10 -17.72 -5.53
N THR A 108 -7.23 -17.78 -4.84
CA THR A 108 -8.07 -18.97 -4.70
C THR A 108 -9.46 -18.72 -5.26
N ALA A 109 -9.97 -19.70 -6.00
CA ALA A 109 -11.38 -19.74 -6.35
C ALA A 109 -12.22 -20.15 -5.13
N SER A 110 -13.48 -19.72 -5.07
CA SER A 110 -14.47 -20.39 -4.22
C SER A 110 -14.56 -21.86 -4.62
N GLU A 111 -14.43 -22.77 -3.64
CA GLU A 111 -14.41 -24.23 -3.84
C GLU A 111 -15.66 -24.75 -4.56
N LEU A 112 -16.78 -24.02 -4.48
CA LEU A 112 -18.05 -24.41 -5.07
C LEU A 112 -18.19 -24.05 -6.56
N ILE A 113 -17.44 -23.07 -7.10
CA ILE A 113 -17.76 -22.45 -8.41
C ILE A 113 -16.56 -22.27 -9.36
N GLY A 114 -15.32 -22.21 -8.87
CA GLY A 114 -14.18 -21.81 -9.70
C GLY A 114 -13.06 -22.83 -9.83
N ASN A 115 -12.19 -22.63 -10.82
CA ASN A 115 -10.99 -23.43 -11.01
C ASN A 115 -9.79 -22.73 -10.32
N PRO A 116 -9.26 -23.26 -9.21
CA PRO A 116 -8.19 -22.63 -8.45
C PRO A 116 -6.93 -22.36 -9.29
N ARG A 117 -6.61 -23.25 -10.25
CA ARG A 117 -5.46 -23.09 -11.13
C ARG A 117 -5.60 -21.87 -12.04
N ARG A 118 -6.81 -21.59 -12.55
CA ARG A 118 -7.06 -20.45 -13.44
C ARG A 118 -6.95 -19.11 -12.71
N GLU A 119 -7.51 -19.02 -11.51
CA GLU A 119 -7.41 -17.78 -10.71
C GLU A 119 -5.97 -17.53 -10.25
N TYR A 120 -5.23 -18.58 -9.88
CA TYR A 120 -3.81 -18.44 -9.58
C TYR A 120 -2.99 -17.95 -10.77
N VAL A 121 -3.21 -18.52 -11.97
CA VAL A 121 -2.55 -18.04 -13.21
C VAL A 121 -2.88 -16.57 -13.46
N LYS A 122 -4.15 -16.18 -13.33
CA LYS A 122 -4.57 -14.78 -13.46
C LYS A 122 -3.90 -13.87 -12.44
N TRP A 123 -3.81 -14.31 -11.18
CA TRP A 123 -3.11 -13.58 -10.13
C TRP A 123 -1.63 -13.38 -10.48
N VAL A 124 -0.94 -14.44 -10.90
CA VAL A 124 0.48 -14.36 -11.30
C VAL A 124 0.64 -13.39 -12.48
N GLU A 125 -0.17 -13.50 -13.52
CA GLU A 125 -0.01 -12.71 -14.75
C GLU A 125 -0.36 -11.23 -14.58
N LYS A 126 -1.38 -10.93 -13.78
CA LYS A 126 -1.97 -9.59 -13.66
C LYS A 126 -1.53 -8.83 -12.42
N PHE A 127 -1.13 -9.53 -11.35
CA PHE A 127 -0.70 -8.89 -10.10
C PHE A 127 0.76 -9.23 -9.77
N GLY A 128 1.11 -10.52 -9.73
CA GLY A 128 2.44 -10.97 -9.34
C GLY A 128 3.56 -10.48 -10.28
N ARG A 129 3.38 -10.63 -11.59
CA ARG A 129 4.37 -10.19 -12.59
C ARG A 129 4.52 -8.67 -12.63
N PRO A 130 3.45 -7.84 -12.67
CA PRO A 130 3.61 -6.39 -12.55
C PRO A 130 4.30 -5.95 -11.25
N LEU A 131 4.07 -6.65 -10.13
CA LEU A 131 4.80 -6.39 -8.89
C LEU A 131 6.29 -6.72 -9.02
N ASP A 132 6.65 -7.86 -9.64
CA ASP A 132 8.04 -8.22 -9.93
C ASP A 132 8.73 -7.21 -10.87
N GLU A 133 8.00 -6.67 -11.86
CA GLU A 133 8.48 -5.61 -12.77
C GLU A 133 8.72 -4.29 -12.01
N ALA A 134 7.79 -3.88 -11.15
CA ALA A 134 7.96 -2.71 -10.28
C ALA A 134 9.16 -2.88 -9.32
N LEU A 135 9.38 -4.10 -8.82
CA LEU A 135 10.53 -4.45 -7.99
C LEU A 135 11.86 -4.26 -8.73
N THR A 136 11.94 -4.56 -10.02
CA THR A 136 13.15 -4.29 -10.82
C THR A 136 13.50 -2.80 -10.81
N VAL A 137 12.51 -1.92 -11.01
CA VAL A 137 12.69 -0.47 -10.96
C VAL A 137 13.06 0.00 -9.54
N LEU A 138 12.39 -0.54 -8.52
CA LEU A 138 12.66 -0.23 -7.11
C LEU A 138 14.10 -0.54 -6.72
N THR A 139 14.70 -1.61 -7.25
CA THR A 139 16.06 -2.02 -6.88
C THR A 139 17.18 -1.27 -7.60
N GLN A 140 16.86 -0.45 -8.60
CA GLN A 140 17.89 0.34 -9.31
C GLN A 140 18.51 1.41 -8.37
N PRO A 141 19.83 1.62 -8.38
CA PRO A 141 20.42 2.72 -7.63
C PRO A 141 19.83 4.06 -8.07
N ALA A 142 19.49 4.90 -7.10
CA ALA A 142 19.14 6.29 -7.34
C ALA A 142 19.91 7.16 -6.33
N LYS A 143 19.99 8.45 -6.65
CA LYS A 143 20.55 9.45 -5.76
C LYS A 143 19.79 10.74 -5.99
N GLY A 144 19.52 11.47 -4.93
CA GLY A 144 19.10 12.85 -5.05
C GLY A 144 19.53 13.69 -3.87
N ASN A 145 19.23 14.98 -3.98
CA ASN A 145 19.79 16.01 -3.11
C ASN A 145 18.86 16.33 -1.94
N GLN A 146 17.60 15.89 -1.98
CA GLN A 146 16.62 16.10 -0.93
C GLN A 146 15.96 14.76 -0.55
N SER A 147 15.50 14.70 0.71
CA SER A 147 14.69 13.61 1.25
C SER A 147 13.48 14.23 1.98
N PRO A 148 12.50 14.77 1.24
CA PRO A 148 11.32 15.44 1.81
C PRO A 148 10.26 14.41 2.24
N ILE A 149 10.62 13.57 3.21
CA ILE A 149 9.82 12.41 3.66
C ILE A 149 8.43 12.85 4.15
N VAL A 150 8.36 13.88 5.00
CA VAL A 150 7.08 14.35 5.57
C VAL A 150 6.15 14.84 4.46
N GLU A 151 6.68 15.60 3.50
CA GLU A 151 5.94 16.14 2.37
C GLU A 151 5.47 15.04 1.42
N ALA A 152 6.33 14.06 1.13
CA ALA A 152 6.01 12.90 0.30
C ALA A 152 4.88 12.07 0.92
N ILE A 153 4.91 11.84 2.23
CA ILE A 153 3.81 11.17 2.95
C ILE A 153 2.51 11.96 2.77
N GLY A 154 2.55 13.26 3.05
CA GLY A 154 1.37 14.13 2.97
C GLY A 154 0.72 14.13 1.61
N ASP A 155 1.51 14.20 0.56
CA ASP A 155 1.02 14.16 -0.81
C ASP A 155 0.39 12.82 -1.14
N VAL A 156 1.10 11.70 -1.00
CA VAL A 156 0.57 10.39 -1.42
C VAL A 156 -0.68 9.99 -0.63
N VAL A 157 -0.74 10.25 0.68
CA VAL A 157 -1.93 9.87 1.48
C VAL A 157 -3.13 10.78 1.23
N SER A 158 -2.89 12.01 0.76
CA SER A 158 -3.98 12.96 0.46
C SER A 158 -4.64 12.71 -0.90
N ARG A 159 -3.98 12.01 -1.82
CA ARG A 159 -4.45 11.86 -3.20
C ARG A 159 -5.76 11.08 -3.29
N ARG A 160 -6.62 11.49 -4.23
CA ARG A 160 -7.97 10.93 -4.36
C ARG A 160 -7.94 9.45 -4.72
N GLU A 161 -7.03 9.05 -5.59
CA GLU A 161 -6.81 7.67 -6.04
C GLU A 161 -6.36 6.74 -4.91
N ASN A 162 -5.72 7.28 -3.86
CA ASN A 162 -5.28 6.49 -2.71
C ASN A 162 -6.33 6.41 -1.59
N ARG A 163 -7.45 7.14 -1.72
CA ARG A 163 -8.57 7.08 -0.78
C ARG A 163 -9.42 5.86 -1.09
N VAL A 164 -9.59 5.01 -0.08
CA VAL A 164 -10.47 3.84 -0.16
C VAL A 164 -11.79 4.09 0.58
N PRO A 165 -12.93 3.64 0.04
CA PRO A 165 -14.26 3.91 0.59
C PRO A 165 -14.50 3.20 1.92
N SER A 166 -13.86 2.05 2.13
CA SER A 166 -13.99 1.21 3.32
C SER A 166 -12.70 0.44 3.57
N GLY A 167 -12.54 -0.08 4.79
CA GLY A 167 -11.38 -0.88 5.18
C GLY A 167 -10.26 -0.04 5.79
N ASP A 168 -9.27 -0.74 6.30
CA ASP A 168 -8.08 -0.17 6.92
C ASP A 168 -7.09 0.34 5.86
N ARG A 169 -6.25 1.28 6.28
CA ARG A 169 -5.22 1.90 5.44
C ARG A 169 -3.87 1.78 6.13
N SER A 170 -2.90 1.21 5.45
CA SER A 170 -1.54 0.98 5.95
C SER A 170 -0.55 1.74 5.09
N LEU A 171 0.30 2.53 5.72
CA LEU A 171 1.42 3.21 5.09
C LEU A 171 2.71 2.52 5.52
N VAL A 172 3.35 1.83 4.60
CA VAL A 172 4.66 1.20 4.78
C VAL A 172 5.71 2.16 4.24
N LEU A 173 6.41 2.86 5.13
CA LEU A 173 7.48 3.78 4.78
C LEU A 173 8.83 3.05 4.81
N VAL A 174 9.57 3.08 3.70
CA VAL A 174 10.93 2.57 3.62
C VAL A 174 11.87 3.75 3.38
N SER A 175 12.63 4.12 4.40
CA SER A 175 13.54 5.29 4.38
C SER A 175 14.61 5.13 5.45
N ASP A 176 15.73 5.85 5.32
CA ASP A 176 16.73 5.97 6.40
C ASP A 176 16.28 6.94 7.52
N MET A 177 15.18 7.65 7.28
CA MET A 177 14.53 8.65 8.13
C MET A 177 15.28 9.97 8.27
N LEU A 178 16.23 10.27 7.38
CA LEU A 178 16.96 11.53 7.34
C LEU A 178 16.21 12.61 6.54
N GLN A 179 15.20 13.20 7.15
CA GLN A 179 14.44 14.32 6.55
C GLN A 179 15.38 15.44 6.08
N ASN A 180 15.28 15.80 4.81
CA ASN A 180 16.03 16.89 4.18
C ASN A 180 15.16 17.61 3.15
N SER A 181 14.53 18.71 3.58
CA SER A 181 13.74 19.59 2.72
C SER A 181 13.94 21.05 3.10
N GLY A 182 13.36 21.96 2.32
CA GLY A 182 13.30 23.38 2.67
C GLY A 182 12.51 23.68 3.96
N GLN A 183 11.62 22.77 4.40
CA GLN A 183 10.80 22.95 5.61
C GLN A 183 11.51 22.48 6.88
N PHE A 184 12.23 21.36 6.78
CA PHE A 184 13.02 20.80 7.87
C PHE A 184 14.17 19.98 7.30
N THR A 185 15.35 20.13 7.90
CA THR A 185 16.51 19.32 7.54
C THR A 185 17.23 18.86 8.80
N VAL A 186 17.59 17.57 8.82
CA VAL A 186 18.48 17.00 9.84
C VAL A 186 19.96 17.31 9.57
N PHE A 187 20.25 17.90 8.41
CA PHE A 187 21.57 18.24 7.94
C PHE A 187 21.90 19.68 8.35
N GLY A 188 22.87 19.85 9.24
CA GLY A 188 23.33 21.15 9.68
C GLY A 188 23.84 21.17 11.11
N ASN A 189 24.55 22.24 11.46
CA ASN A 189 25.11 22.47 12.79
C ASN A 189 24.39 23.58 13.58
N GLY A 190 23.37 24.22 12.99
CA GLY A 190 22.57 25.21 13.69
C GLY A 190 21.66 24.58 14.74
N ALA A 191 21.30 25.35 15.77
CA ALA A 191 20.48 24.89 16.91
C ALA A 191 19.14 24.24 16.52
N GLY A 192 18.62 24.50 15.31
CA GLY A 192 17.37 23.94 14.80
C GLY A 192 17.48 22.67 13.94
N ALA A 193 18.69 22.19 13.60
CA ALA A 193 18.88 21.06 12.68
C ALA A 193 18.47 19.71 13.27
N ARG A 194 18.21 19.62 14.58
CA ARG A 194 17.76 18.39 15.25
C ARG A 194 16.71 18.70 16.32
N ASP A 195 15.97 19.79 16.14
CA ASP A 195 14.92 20.21 17.06
C ASP A 195 13.67 19.33 16.87
N PRO A 196 13.30 18.47 17.85
CA PRO A 196 12.12 17.62 17.75
C PRO A 196 10.83 18.42 17.60
N GLU A 197 10.79 19.65 18.11
CA GLU A 197 9.60 20.48 18.08
C GLU A 197 9.35 21.08 16.68
N ARG A 198 10.42 21.34 15.92
CA ARG A 198 10.30 21.72 14.51
C ARG A 198 9.74 20.59 13.66
N LEU A 199 10.30 19.39 13.80
CA LEU A 199 9.79 18.22 13.08
C LEU A 199 8.33 17.92 13.48
N ARG A 200 8.02 18.00 14.78
CA ARG A 200 6.65 17.79 15.28
C ARG A 200 5.66 18.77 14.65
N ARG A 201 5.99 20.07 14.57
CA ARG A 201 5.10 21.08 13.95
C ARG A 201 4.88 20.80 12.46
N LEU A 202 5.92 20.38 11.74
CA LEU A 202 5.79 20.01 10.32
C LEU A 202 4.89 18.78 10.17
N LEU A 203 5.11 17.74 10.98
CA LEU A 203 4.29 16.53 11.00
C LEU A 203 2.83 16.83 11.33
N ASP A 204 2.57 17.62 12.38
CA ASP A 204 1.21 17.99 12.79
C ASP A 204 0.46 18.66 11.65
N LYS A 205 1.08 19.68 11.04
CA LYS A 205 0.49 20.38 9.88
C LYS A 205 0.14 19.39 8.77
N VAL A 206 1.09 18.57 8.35
CA VAL A 206 0.88 17.62 7.25
C VAL A 206 -0.17 16.55 7.60
N TRP A 207 -0.16 16.01 8.81
CA TRP A 207 -1.14 15.00 9.23
C TRP A 207 -2.57 15.52 9.27
N GLN A 208 -2.77 16.79 9.65
CA GLN A 208 -4.08 17.44 9.67
C GLN A 208 -4.58 17.71 8.25
N ASP A 209 -3.71 18.23 7.38
CA ASP A 209 -4.10 18.67 6.04
C ASP A 209 -4.33 17.49 5.07
N SER A 210 -3.60 16.38 5.25
CA SER A 210 -3.60 15.24 4.31
C SER A 210 -4.60 14.12 4.66
N GLY A 211 -5.08 14.05 5.91
CA GLY A 211 -5.84 12.91 6.41
C GLY A 211 -4.99 11.68 6.76
N ALA A 212 -3.67 11.84 6.90
CA ALA A 212 -2.74 10.79 7.30
C ALA A 212 -3.08 10.14 8.65
N LYS A 213 -3.84 10.81 9.52
CA LYS A 213 -4.36 10.23 10.78
C LYS A 213 -5.18 8.95 10.60
N SER A 214 -5.76 8.75 9.41
CA SER A 214 -6.53 7.54 9.09
C SER A 214 -5.67 6.35 8.66
N TRP A 215 -4.35 6.51 8.60
CA TRP A 215 -3.40 5.51 8.15
C TRP A 215 -2.60 4.96 9.32
N VAL A 216 -2.43 3.63 9.35
CA VAL A 216 -1.49 2.95 10.24
C VAL A 216 -0.10 3.03 9.63
N LEU A 217 0.84 3.67 10.33
CA LEU A 217 2.21 3.85 9.85
C LEU A 217 3.10 2.67 10.29
N SER A 218 3.86 2.12 9.36
CA SER A 218 4.91 1.14 9.60
C SER A 218 6.20 1.62 8.94
N VAL A 219 7.24 1.82 9.74
CA VAL A 219 8.54 2.30 9.27
C VAL A 219 9.49 1.11 9.15
N HIS A 220 10.06 0.91 7.97
CA HIS A 220 11.17 0.01 7.72
C HIS A 220 12.42 0.86 7.47
N GLN A 221 13.20 1.05 8.53
CA GLN A 221 14.35 1.92 8.50
C GLN A 221 15.53 1.25 7.79
N VAL A 222 15.99 1.87 6.69
CA VAL A 222 17.13 1.39 5.92
C VAL A 222 18.43 1.82 6.60
N GLN A 223 19.40 0.92 6.67
CA GLN A 223 20.78 1.30 6.99
C GLN A 223 21.37 2.02 5.78
N GLY A 224 21.30 3.35 5.72
CA GLY A 224 21.82 4.13 4.59
C GLY A 224 23.35 4.16 4.48
N VAL A 225 23.87 5.10 3.68
CA VAL A 225 25.31 5.40 3.57
C VAL A 225 25.88 6.12 4.81
N TYR A 226 25.01 6.47 5.75
CA TYR A 226 25.36 7.22 6.95
C TYR A 226 25.69 6.33 8.13
N GLU A 227 26.54 6.83 9.03
CA GLU A 227 26.92 6.15 10.26
C GLU A 227 25.71 5.72 11.09
N PRO A 228 25.73 4.52 11.70
CA PRO A 228 24.60 4.00 12.49
C PRO A 228 24.10 4.96 13.57
N ALA A 229 25.01 5.66 14.24
CA ALA A 229 24.66 6.64 15.28
C ALA A 229 23.79 7.79 14.74
N ARG A 230 24.04 8.21 13.48
CA ARG A 230 23.24 9.26 12.84
C ARG A 230 21.83 8.79 12.52
N LEU A 231 21.70 7.56 12.02
CA LEU A 231 20.41 6.94 11.73
C LEU A 231 19.59 6.71 13.01
N GLU A 232 20.25 6.34 14.11
CA GLU A 232 19.60 6.18 15.41
C GLU A 232 19.14 7.52 16.00
N GLN A 233 19.91 8.59 15.83
CA GLN A 233 19.48 9.94 16.21
C GLN A 233 18.25 10.38 15.41
N ALA A 234 18.24 10.16 14.10
CA ALA A 234 17.10 10.47 13.24
C ALA A 234 15.86 9.65 13.64
N ALA A 235 16.02 8.35 13.86
CA ALA A 235 14.94 7.49 14.34
C ALA A 235 14.36 7.98 15.68
N THR A 236 15.22 8.37 16.61
CA THR A 236 14.82 8.90 17.92
C THR A 236 14.02 10.19 17.78
N LEU A 237 14.50 11.12 16.94
CA LEU A 237 13.83 12.38 16.64
C LEU A 237 12.41 12.15 16.10
N TRP A 238 12.27 11.25 15.11
CA TRP A 238 10.98 10.89 14.53
C TRP A 238 10.04 10.23 15.54
N LYS A 239 10.52 9.23 16.28
CA LYS A 239 9.72 8.54 17.31
C LYS A 239 9.18 9.51 18.36
N GLN A 240 10.01 10.44 18.83
CA GLN A 240 9.59 11.47 19.78
C GLN A 240 8.52 12.40 19.19
N ALA A 241 8.70 12.84 17.94
CA ALA A 241 7.75 13.71 17.26
C ALA A 241 6.38 13.02 17.04
N LEU A 242 6.39 11.76 16.56
CA LEU A 242 5.18 10.94 16.37
C LEU A 242 4.48 10.66 17.70
N GLN A 243 5.23 10.30 18.75
CA GLN A 243 4.68 10.04 20.09
C GLN A 243 3.97 11.28 20.66
N LYS A 244 4.57 12.48 20.53
CA LYS A 244 3.93 13.73 20.98
C LYS A 244 2.64 14.06 20.23
N LEU A 245 2.46 13.52 19.02
CA LEU A 245 1.24 13.67 18.21
C LEU A 245 0.24 12.52 18.41
N ASN A 246 0.54 11.57 19.32
CA ASN A 246 -0.23 10.33 19.50
C ASN A 246 -0.38 9.53 18.19
N ILE A 247 0.64 9.58 17.32
CA ILE A 247 0.69 8.78 16.09
C ILE A 247 1.41 7.47 16.43
N THR A 248 0.68 6.36 16.39
CA THR A 248 1.28 5.03 16.56
C THR A 248 1.97 4.60 15.27
N ALA A 249 3.24 4.21 15.38
CA ALA A 249 4.00 3.65 14.26
C ALA A 249 4.78 2.40 14.70
N SER A 250 4.75 1.33 13.90
CA SER A 250 5.70 0.22 14.07
C SER A 250 7.06 0.63 13.47
N TRP A 251 8.14 0.06 14.00
CA TRP A 251 9.50 0.43 13.58
C TRP A 251 10.39 -0.80 13.49
N ASP A 252 10.73 -1.17 12.26
CA ASP A 252 11.59 -2.30 11.93
C ASP A 252 12.86 -1.81 11.24
N ARG A 253 13.95 -2.57 11.36
CA ARG A 253 15.18 -2.31 10.60
C ARG A 253 15.15 -3.17 9.34
N LEU A 254 15.37 -2.55 8.18
CA LEU A 254 15.52 -3.23 6.91
C LEU A 254 16.97 -3.68 6.72
#